data_AF-A0A1Q9XRU4-F1
#
_entry.id   AF-A0A1Q9XRU4-F1
#
_cell.length_a   1.000
_cell.length_b   1.000
_cell.length_c   1.000
_cell.angle_alpha   90.00
_cell.angle_beta   90.00
_cell.angle_gamma   90.00
#
_symmetry.space_group_name_H-M   'P 1'
#
loop_
_entity.id
_entity.type
_entity.pdbx_description
1 polymer ?
#
loop_
_entity_poly.entity_id
_entity_poly.type
_entity_poly.pdbx_seq_one_letter_code
_entity_poly.pdbx_strand_id
1 'polypeptide(L)'
;MGVVGVIIPATSSYLNDSARLKLDAQRQEVELQQKADDLRLKQSEMERSRDATRVKFLQDHIDMIMSDEPDVELRLAALARLVLPADADALIAQVHTIRRELASQRSGAQDTNITSMAQHDSAEEERSVPPLVVTPRAVSASEYQQSTSGMAEGRAYAKKGDYESALRSFNIAVAQDPNDPLSWNFKAYSEFRTKQFSAALASISRAWKLNPSENRTRRWVVINATKILCAQGRSSEAATFFNQSASVVPEIVTDVYGDGEFHSTCQAIWQG
;
A
#
# COMPACT_ATOMS: atom_id res chain seq x y z
N MET A 1 9.57 49.68 -91.74
CA MET A 1 8.50 49.36 -90.78
C MET A 1 8.74 47.93 -90.31
N GLY A 2 9.23 47.73 -89.09
CA GLY A 2 9.51 46.39 -88.55
C GLY A 2 9.94 46.50 -87.09
N VAL A 3 8.96 46.57 -86.19
CA VAL A 3 9.18 46.67 -84.74
C VAL A 3 9.33 45.24 -84.21
N VAL A 4 10.53 44.89 -83.74
CA VAL A 4 10.80 43.61 -83.07
C VAL A 4 10.26 43.72 -81.64
N GLY A 5 9.10 43.11 -81.40
CA GLY A 5 8.51 42.99 -80.07
C GLY A 5 9.27 41.95 -79.25
N VAL A 6 9.97 42.40 -78.21
CA VAL A 6 10.57 41.52 -77.20
C VAL A 6 9.44 40.98 -76.32
N ILE A 7 9.12 39.70 -76.49
CA ILE A 7 8.21 38.97 -75.59
C ILE A 7 9.04 38.59 -74.35
N ILE A 8 8.81 39.28 -73.24
CA ILE A 8 9.33 38.90 -71.92
C ILE A 8 8.49 37.70 -71.43
N PRO A 9 9.08 36.53 -71.14
CA PRO A 9 8.30 35.38 -70.67
C PRO A 9 7.82 35.61 -69.24
N ALA A 10 6.67 35.02 -68.93
CA ALA A 10 5.95 35.12 -67.67
C ALA A 10 6.81 34.71 -66.45
N THR A 11 7.42 35.69 -65.78
CA THR A 11 8.09 35.50 -64.48
C THR A 11 7.10 35.47 -63.31
N SER A 12 5.86 35.92 -63.54
CA SER A 12 4.83 36.08 -62.51
C SER A 12 4.24 34.74 -62.01
N SER A 13 4.05 33.74 -62.88
CA SER A 13 3.50 32.43 -62.46
C SER A 13 4.51 31.59 -61.68
N TYR A 14 5.76 31.55 -62.13
CA TYR A 14 6.85 30.81 -61.48
C TYR A 14 7.17 31.31 -60.06
N LEU A 15 7.12 32.62 -59.84
CA LEU A 15 7.35 33.21 -58.51
C LEU A 15 6.22 32.82 -57.55
N ASN A 16 4.97 32.82 -58.01
CA ASN A 16 3.80 32.43 -57.21
C ASN A 16 3.80 30.94 -56.83
N ASP A 17 4.19 30.06 -57.74
CA ASP A 17 4.29 28.62 -57.46
C ASP A 17 5.43 28.33 -56.48
N SER A 18 6.57 29.04 -56.60
CA SER A 18 7.69 28.89 -55.65
C SER A 18 7.34 29.30 -54.22
N ALA A 19 6.51 30.34 -54.06
CA ALA A 19 6.07 30.82 -52.75
C ALA A 19 5.07 29.85 -52.11
N ARG A 20 4.17 29.28 -52.92
CA ARG A 20 3.23 28.23 -52.46
C ARG A 20 3.94 26.96 -52.01
N LEU A 21 4.89 26.47 -52.81
CA LEU A 21 5.71 25.30 -52.45
C LEU A 21 6.46 25.50 -51.13
N LYS A 22 7.01 26.69 -50.88
CA LYS A 22 7.66 27.01 -49.61
C LYS A 22 6.69 27.03 -48.43
N LEU A 23 5.50 27.60 -48.63
CA LEU A 23 4.46 27.64 -47.59
C LEU A 23 3.95 26.23 -47.25
N ASP A 24 3.73 25.38 -48.26
CA ASP A 24 3.32 24.00 -48.06
C ASP A 24 4.40 23.17 -47.36
N ALA A 25 5.67 23.37 -47.72
CA ALA A 25 6.80 22.75 -47.03
C ALA A 25 6.89 23.19 -45.56
N GLN A 26 6.75 24.49 -45.27
CA GLN A 26 6.70 25.00 -43.90
C GLN A 26 5.53 24.44 -43.12
N ARG A 27 4.36 24.32 -43.75
CA ARG A 27 3.16 23.75 -43.11
C ARG A 27 3.37 22.28 -42.77
N GLN A 28 4.01 21.53 -43.66
CA GLN A 28 4.36 20.12 -43.45
C GLN A 28 5.41 19.96 -42.35
N GLU A 29 6.39 20.85 -42.27
CA GLU A 29 7.41 20.86 -41.21
C GLU A 29 6.79 21.13 -39.83
N VAL A 30 5.87 22.12 -39.74
CA VAL A 30 5.11 22.38 -38.51
C VAL A 30 4.24 21.18 -38.12
N GLU A 31 3.59 20.53 -39.09
CA GLU A 31 2.77 19.33 -38.81
C GLU A 31 3.62 18.15 -38.32
N LEU A 32 4.80 17.94 -38.91
CA LEU A 32 5.75 16.92 -38.46
C LEU A 32 6.26 17.21 -37.04
N GLN A 33 6.55 18.47 -36.74
CA GLN A 33 7.01 18.88 -35.43
C GLN A 33 5.92 18.70 -34.36
N GLN A 34 4.68 19.07 -34.67
CA GLN A 34 3.53 18.79 -33.79
C GLN A 34 3.34 17.30 -33.54
N LYS A 35 3.48 16.46 -34.57
CA LYS A 35 3.41 15.00 -34.42
C LYS A 35 4.54 14.44 -33.55
N ALA A 36 5.75 14.98 -33.68
CA ALA A 36 6.89 14.59 -32.85
C ALA A 36 6.66 14.95 -31.37
N ASP A 37 6.11 16.14 -31.11
CA ASP A 37 5.78 16.59 -29.75
C ASP A 37 4.68 15.74 -29.12
N ASP A 38 3.62 15.39 -29.88
CA ASP A 38 2.55 14.50 -29.42
C ASP A 38 3.06 13.08 -29.10
N LEU A 39 3.94 12.54 -29.94
CA LEU A 39 4.58 11.25 -29.69
C LEU A 39 5.44 11.26 -28.42
N ARG A 40 6.23 12.33 -28.23
CA ARG A 40 7.05 12.49 -27.03
C ARG A 40 6.19 12.61 -25.77
N LEU A 41 5.07 13.32 -25.84
CA LEU A 41 4.13 13.41 -24.71
C LEU A 41 3.53 12.04 -24.38
N LYS A 42 3.04 11.31 -25.39
CA LYS A 42 2.49 9.95 -25.22
C LYS A 42 3.51 8.98 -24.63
N GLN A 43 4.77 9.06 -25.07
CA GLN A 43 5.85 8.27 -24.49
C GLN A 43 6.05 8.61 -23.01
N SER A 44 6.10 9.90 -22.66
CA SER A 44 6.22 10.34 -21.26
C SER A 44 5.03 9.90 -20.39
N GLU A 45 3.81 9.91 -20.92
CA GLU A 45 2.62 9.43 -20.22
C GLU A 45 2.65 7.91 -20.02
N MET A 46 3.07 7.16 -21.04
CA MET A 46 3.23 5.72 -20.96
C MET A 46 4.30 5.32 -19.96
N GLU A 47 5.44 6.03 -19.94
CA GLU A 47 6.49 5.85 -18.95
C GLU A 47 5.98 6.14 -17.53
N ARG A 48 5.28 7.25 -17.32
CA ARG A 48 4.67 7.57 -16.01
C ARG A 48 3.65 6.52 -15.57
N SER A 49 2.84 6.01 -16.48
CA SER A 49 1.88 4.94 -16.21
C SER A 49 2.57 3.62 -15.87
N ARG A 50 3.64 3.27 -16.59
CA ARG A 50 4.48 2.10 -16.30
C ARG A 50 5.13 2.22 -14.92
N ASP A 51 5.71 3.37 -14.62
CA ASP A 51 6.38 3.63 -13.35
C ASP A 51 5.37 3.58 -12.18
N ALA A 52 4.17 4.14 -12.35
CA ALA A 52 3.09 4.03 -11.38
C ALA A 52 2.67 2.56 -11.16
N THR A 53 2.57 1.78 -12.24
CA THR A 53 2.25 0.35 -12.16
C THR A 53 3.36 -0.42 -11.44
N ARG A 54 4.62 -0.09 -11.69
CA ARG A 54 5.78 -0.69 -11.02
C ARG A 54 5.80 -0.39 -9.53
N VAL A 55 5.59 0.88 -9.15
CA VAL A 55 5.51 1.30 -7.75
C VAL A 55 4.37 0.58 -7.04
N LYS A 56 3.19 0.52 -7.67
CA LYS A 56 2.04 -0.19 -7.12
C LYS A 56 2.29 -1.68 -6.97
N PHE A 57 2.91 -2.33 -7.95
CA PHE A 57 3.28 -3.75 -7.86
C PHE A 57 4.21 -4.01 -6.67
N LEU A 58 5.26 -3.19 -6.52
CA LEU A 58 6.21 -3.27 -5.41
C LEU A 58 5.51 -3.11 -4.05
N GLN A 59 4.62 -2.13 -3.94
CA GLN A 59 3.84 -1.88 -2.72
C GLN A 59 2.92 -3.07 -2.39
N ASP A 60 2.20 -3.58 -3.38
CA ASP A 60 1.22 -4.66 -3.20
C ASP A 60 1.88 -6.01 -2.86
N HIS A 61 3.18 -6.18 -3.15
CA HIS A 61 3.89 -7.47 -3.06
C HIS A 61 5.15 -7.42 -2.20
N ILE A 62 5.29 -6.43 -1.30
CA ILE A 62 6.48 -6.27 -0.47
C ILE A 62 6.78 -7.49 0.40
N ASP A 63 5.76 -8.18 0.91
CA ASP A 63 5.91 -9.40 1.69
C ASP A 63 6.60 -10.52 0.90
N MET A 64 6.25 -10.66 -0.38
CA MET A 64 6.87 -11.64 -1.26
C MET A 64 8.31 -11.26 -1.59
N ILE A 65 8.60 -9.96 -1.74
CA ILE A 65 9.95 -9.45 -1.97
C ILE A 65 10.87 -9.77 -0.78
N MET A 66 10.35 -9.63 0.44
CA MET A 66 11.11 -9.82 1.68
C MET A 66 11.20 -11.28 2.16
N SER A 67 10.33 -12.17 1.66
CA SER A 67 10.37 -13.60 1.96
C SER A 67 11.58 -14.30 1.32
N ASP A 68 12.20 -15.23 2.03
CA ASP A 68 13.29 -16.09 1.57
C ASP A 68 12.82 -17.48 1.11
N GLU A 69 11.49 -17.70 1.06
CA GLU A 69 10.90 -18.98 0.66
C GLU A 69 10.97 -19.17 -0.88
N PRO A 70 11.46 -20.33 -1.36
CA PRO A 70 11.68 -20.58 -2.79
C PRO A 70 10.38 -20.62 -3.61
N ASP A 71 9.28 -21.08 -3.02
CA ASP A 71 7.96 -21.12 -3.64
C ASP A 71 7.30 -19.73 -3.72
N VAL A 72 7.58 -18.84 -2.77
CA VAL A 72 7.17 -17.43 -2.83
C VAL A 72 7.93 -16.70 -3.94
N GLU A 73 9.20 -17.02 -4.14
CA GLU A 73 10.01 -16.46 -5.23
C GLU A 73 9.47 -16.83 -6.61
N LEU A 74 9.12 -18.10 -6.84
CA LEU A 74 8.50 -18.57 -8.08
C LEU A 74 7.19 -17.83 -8.37
N ARG A 75 6.35 -17.62 -7.34
CA ARG A 75 5.10 -16.87 -7.45
C ARG A 75 5.34 -15.39 -7.77
N LEU A 76 6.28 -14.74 -7.08
CA LEU A 76 6.66 -13.35 -7.34
C LEU A 76 7.18 -13.17 -8.77
N ALA A 77 8.02 -14.07 -9.24
CA ALA A 77 8.57 -14.03 -10.61
C ALA A 77 7.47 -14.19 -11.66
N ALA A 78 6.52 -15.12 -11.45
CA ALA A 78 5.37 -15.29 -12.34
C ALA A 78 4.48 -14.04 -12.38
N LEU A 79 4.19 -13.43 -11.22
CA LEU A 79 3.40 -12.21 -11.12
C LEU A 79 4.11 -11.01 -11.74
N ALA A 80 5.41 -10.85 -11.51
CA ALA A 80 6.20 -9.78 -12.10
C ALA A 80 6.18 -9.85 -13.63
N ARG A 81 6.34 -11.04 -14.22
CA ARG A 81 6.27 -11.22 -15.68
C ARG A 81 4.88 -10.96 -16.25
N LEU A 82 3.83 -11.22 -15.49
CA LEU A 82 2.46 -10.96 -15.91
C LEU A 82 2.11 -9.47 -15.87
N VAL A 83 2.48 -8.78 -14.78
CA VAL A 83 2.07 -7.39 -14.52
C VAL A 83 3.06 -6.37 -15.08
N LEU A 84 4.35 -6.71 -15.09
CA LEU A 84 5.46 -5.83 -15.48
C LEU A 84 6.36 -6.53 -16.53
N PRO A 85 5.82 -6.94 -17.68
CA PRO A 85 6.56 -7.79 -18.63
C PRO A 85 7.88 -7.20 -19.12
N ALA A 86 7.98 -5.87 -19.23
CA ALA A 86 9.21 -5.18 -19.63
C ALA A 86 10.24 -5.02 -18.51
N ASP A 87 9.81 -5.07 -17.25
CA ASP A 87 10.64 -4.77 -16.07
C ASP A 87 10.89 -5.99 -15.17
N ALA A 88 10.22 -7.11 -15.45
CA ALA A 88 10.17 -8.27 -14.56
C ALA A 88 11.56 -8.83 -14.23
N ASP A 89 12.42 -9.03 -15.23
CA ASP A 89 13.74 -9.63 -15.00
C ASP A 89 14.66 -8.68 -14.22
N ALA A 90 14.60 -7.37 -14.51
CA ALA A 90 15.34 -6.35 -13.76
C ALA A 90 14.85 -6.28 -12.30
N LEU A 91 13.54 -6.37 -12.09
CA LEU A 91 12.93 -6.39 -10.77
C LEU A 91 13.36 -7.62 -9.97
N ILE A 92 13.26 -8.81 -10.56
CA ILE A 92 13.66 -10.08 -9.94
C ILE A 92 15.15 -10.02 -9.53
N ALA A 93 16.02 -9.51 -10.40
CA ALA A 93 17.44 -9.34 -10.09
C ALA A 93 17.69 -8.37 -8.90
N GLN A 94 16.91 -7.29 -8.80
CA GLN A 94 16.98 -6.37 -7.66
C GLN A 94 16.55 -7.05 -6.37
N VAL A 95 15.45 -7.80 -6.39
CA VAL A 95 14.96 -8.57 -5.22
C VAL A 95 16.01 -9.55 -4.72
N HIS A 96 16.64 -10.31 -5.61
CA HIS A 96 17.74 -11.21 -5.23
C HIS A 96 18.93 -10.49 -4.61
N THR A 97 19.22 -9.26 -5.07
CA THR A 97 20.32 -8.46 -4.52
C THR A 97 19.99 -8.01 -3.11
N ILE A 98 18.79 -7.47 -2.89
CA ILE A 98 18.30 -7.05 -1.56
C ILE A 98 18.33 -8.22 -0.58
N ARG A 99 17.86 -9.40 -0.99
CA ARG A 99 17.86 -10.59 -0.11
C ARG A 99 19.27 -11.02 0.29
N ARG A 100 20.22 -11.01 -0.65
CA ARG A 100 21.63 -11.34 -0.36
C ARG A 100 22.25 -10.34 0.61
N GLU A 101 22.00 -9.05 0.41
CA GLU A 101 22.47 -8.00 1.31
C GLU A 101 21.89 -8.16 2.73
N LEU A 102 20.58 -8.40 2.83
CA LEU A 102 19.91 -8.62 4.11
C LEU A 102 20.42 -9.87 4.83
N ALA A 103 20.67 -10.96 4.10
CA ALA A 103 21.27 -12.17 4.65
C ALA A 103 22.68 -11.91 5.21
N SER A 104 23.51 -11.14 4.49
CA SER A 104 24.87 -10.78 4.93
C SER A 104 24.90 -9.92 6.19
N GLN A 105 23.89 -9.05 6.36
CA GLN A 105 23.74 -8.22 7.56
C GLN A 105 23.33 -9.06 8.78
N ARG A 106 22.48 -10.09 8.59
CA ARG A 106 22.06 -11.00 9.66
C ARG A 106 23.21 -11.89 10.15
N SER A 107 24.06 -12.39 9.25
CA SER A 107 25.24 -13.18 9.65
C SER A 107 26.28 -12.34 10.39
N GLY A 108 26.48 -11.07 10.00
CA GLY A 108 27.41 -10.17 10.71
C GLY A 108 26.96 -9.77 12.12
N ALA A 109 25.66 -9.88 12.43
CA ALA A 109 25.11 -9.60 13.76
C ALA A 109 25.16 -10.80 14.72
N GLN A 110 25.37 -12.03 14.21
CA GLN A 110 25.47 -13.24 15.04
C GLN A 110 26.90 -13.48 15.57
N ASP A 111 27.93 -13.00 14.88
CA ASP A 111 29.33 -13.21 15.28
C ASP A 111 29.77 -12.36 16.49
N THR A 112 29.03 -11.31 16.86
CA THR A 112 29.34 -10.46 18.01
C THR A 112 28.71 -10.93 19.33
N ASN A 113 27.80 -11.91 19.30
CA ASN A 113 27.00 -12.30 20.46
C ASN A 113 27.38 -13.66 21.10
N ILE A 114 28.43 -14.35 20.64
CA ILE A 114 28.75 -15.71 21.12
C ILE A 114 29.62 -15.75 22.41
N THR A 115 30.12 -14.64 22.94
CA THR A 115 31.07 -14.68 24.10
C THR A 115 30.46 -14.35 25.47
N SER A 116 29.21 -14.71 25.76
CA SER A 116 28.68 -14.59 27.12
C SER A 116 27.60 -15.62 27.45
N MET A 117 28.05 -16.78 27.96
CA MET A 117 27.46 -17.59 29.03
C MET A 117 25.94 -17.84 28.95
N ALA A 118 25.48 -19.01 28.49
CA ALA A 118 25.39 -20.27 29.24
C ALA A 118 24.69 -20.14 30.60
N GLN A 119 23.55 -20.84 30.72
CA GLN A 119 22.71 -21.09 31.90
C GLN A 119 21.60 -20.07 32.21
N HIS A 120 20.44 -20.22 31.58
CA HIS A 120 19.24 -20.64 32.31
C HIS A 120 18.14 -21.10 31.33
N ASP A 121 17.57 -22.22 31.70
CA ASP A 121 16.55 -22.98 31.00
C ASP A 121 15.16 -22.38 31.25
N SER A 122 14.26 -22.54 30.28
CA SER A 122 12.83 -22.17 30.29
C SER A 122 12.46 -20.67 30.37
N ALA A 123 12.32 -20.03 29.21
CA ALA A 123 11.51 -18.82 29.05
C ALA A 123 10.89 -18.77 27.66
N GLU A 124 9.65 -18.29 27.63
CA GLU A 124 8.74 -18.22 26.50
C GLU A 124 9.39 -17.65 25.24
N GLU A 125 9.18 -18.37 24.13
CA GLU A 125 9.51 -17.91 22.79
C GLU A 125 8.69 -16.65 22.52
N GLU A 126 9.32 -15.48 22.67
CA GLU A 126 8.79 -14.17 22.36
C GLU A 126 8.44 -14.16 20.86
N ARG A 127 7.21 -14.60 20.54
CA ARG A 127 6.62 -14.51 19.22
C ARG A 127 6.46 -13.03 18.90
N SER A 128 7.51 -12.46 18.33
CA SER A 128 7.48 -11.19 17.63
C SER A 128 6.32 -11.23 16.64
N VAL A 129 5.23 -10.53 16.96
CA VAL A 129 4.09 -10.40 16.05
C VAL A 129 4.60 -9.57 14.86
N PRO A 130 4.53 -10.09 13.62
CA PRO A 130 5.07 -9.40 12.46
C PRO A 130 4.40 -8.02 12.30
N PRO A 131 5.13 -7.02 11.76
CA PRO A 131 4.60 -5.68 11.56
C PRO A 131 3.32 -5.71 10.72
N LEU A 132 2.39 -4.79 11.02
CA LEU A 132 1.16 -4.64 10.26
C LEU A 132 1.49 -4.01 8.89
N VAL A 133 1.27 -4.76 7.81
CA VAL A 133 1.52 -4.31 6.42
C VAL A 133 0.20 -4.15 5.67
N VAL A 134 0.07 -3.08 4.89
CA VAL A 134 -1.14 -2.80 4.12
C VAL A 134 -1.21 -3.66 2.86
N THR A 135 -2.18 -4.58 2.75
CA THR A 135 -2.38 -5.41 1.55
C THR A 135 -3.76 -5.16 0.92
N PRO A 136 -3.87 -4.93 -0.40
CA PRO A 136 -5.16 -4.78 -1.06
C PRO A 136 -5.71 -6.12 -1.56
N ARG A 137 -6.61 -6.78 -0.81
CA ARG A 137 -7.48 -7.82 -1.40
C ARG A 137 -8.76 -8.13 -0.64
N ALA A 138 -9.90 -7.71 -1.20
CA ALA A 138 -11.25 -8.06 -0.76
C ALA A 138 -11.55 -9.55 -0.96
N VAL A 139 -11.99 -10.21 0.13
CA VAL A 139 -12.70 -11.48 0.06
C VAL A 139 -14.10 -11.22 0.58
N SER A 140 -15.11 -11.59 -0.20
CA SER A 140 -16.51 -11.49 0.18
C SER A 140 -16.88 -12.63 1.13
N ALA A 141 -17.43 -12.31 2.29
CA ALA A 141 -18.04 -13.30 3.19
C ALA A 141 -19.54 -13.40 2.92
N SER A 142 -20.05 -14.63 2.77
CA SER A 142 -21.46 -14.97 2.60
C SER A 142 -22.20 -15.07 3.93
N GLU A 143 -23.49 -14.75 3.91
CA GLU A 143 -24.44 -14.75 5.03
C GLU A 143 -24.84 -16.16 5.53
N TYR A 144 -24.99 -16.32 6.86
CA TYR A 144 -26.12 -16.92 7.61
C TYR A 144 -25.70 -17.19 9.08
N GLN A 145 -26.53 -17.30 10.12
CA GLN A 145 -27.68 -16.58 10.65
C GLN A 145 -27.89 -17.08 12.11
N GLN A 146 -28.22 -16.14 13.02
CA GLN A 146 -28.83 -16.31 14.36
C GLN A 146 -28.15 -17.20 15.43
N SER A 147 -27.41 -16.54 16.31
CA SER A 147 -27.64 -16.60 17.76
C SER A 147 -27.34 -15.20 18.30
N THR A 148 -28.12 -14.68 19.26
CA THR A 148 -27.93 -13.32 19.81
C THR A 148 -26.53 -13.20 20.38
N SER A 149 -25.69 -12.60 19.53
CA SER A 149 -24.26 -12.87 19.36
C SER A 149 -23.46 -12.15 20.43
N GLY A 150 -22.37 -12.75 20.90
CA GLY A 150 -21.42 -12.11 21.81
C GLY A 150 -20.98 -10.71 21.34
N MET A 151 -21.15 -10.39 20.05
CA MET A 151 -20.99 -9.05 19.51
C MET A 151 -21.95 -8.01 20.12
N ALA A 152 -23.24 -8.31 20.28
CA ALA A 152 -24.23 -7.36 20.79
C ALA A 152 -24.00 -7.04 22.27
N GLU A 153 -23.79 -8.07 23.10
CA GLU A 153 -23.45 -7.92 24.51
C GLU A 153 -22.10 -7.22 24.69
N GLY A 154 -21.09 -7.62 23.92
CA GLY A 154 -19.76 -7.03 23.98
C GLY A 154 -19.80 -5.53 23.70
N ARG A 155 -20.55 -5.10 22.67
CA ARG A 155 -20.75 -3.66 22.40
C ARG A 155 -21.47 -2.94 23.54
N ALA A 156 -22.46 -3.57 24.16
CA ALA A 156 -23.19 -2.99 25.29
C ALA A 156 -22.27 -2.77 26.50
N TYR A 157 -21.40 -3.74 26.81
CA TYR A 157 -20.38 -3.61 27.87
C TYR A 157 -19.31 -2.57 27.52
N ALA A 158 -18.79 -2.59 26.29
CA ALA A 158 -17.79 -1.62 25.82
C ALA A 158 -18.32 -0.18 25.89
N LYS A 159 -19.60 0.05 25.54
CA LYS A 159 -20.24 1.37 25.65
C LYS A 159 -20.35 1.86 27.10
N LYS A 160 -20.44 0.94 28.06
CA LYS A 160 -20.43 1.25 29.51
C LYS A 160 -19.01 1.39 30.07
N GLY A 161 -17.97 1.13 29.28
CA GLY A 161 -16.58 1.13 29.71
C GLY A 161 -16.14 -0.15 30.44
N ASP A 162 -17.00 -1.18 30.51
CA ASP A 162 -16.66 -2.48 31.09
C ASP A 162 -15.97 -3.36 30.03
N TYR A 163 -14.70 -3.05 29.77
CA TYR A 163 -13.93 -3.72 28.72
C TYR A 163 -13.57 -5.18 29.05
N GLU A 164 -13.53 -5.55 30.32
CA GLU A 164 -13.33 -6.93 30.76
C GLU A 164 -14.52 -7.82 30.40
N SER A 165 -15.75 -7.35 30.70
CA SER A 165 -16.96 -8.05 30.26
C SER A 165 -17.11 -8.02 28.74
N ALA A 166 -16.79 -6.89 28.10
CA ALA A 166 -16.80 -6.79 26.65
C ALA A 166 -15.86 -7.81 26.00
N LEU A 167 -14.65 -7.97 26.52
CA LEU A 167 -13.66 -8.93 26.04
C LEU A 167 -14.18 -10.37 26.12
N ARG A 168 -14.84 -10.76 27.22
CA ARG A 168 -15.47 -12.08 27.33
C ARG A 168 -16.52 -12.31 26.24
N SER A 169 -17.38 -11.33 26.01
CA SER A 169 -18.40 -11.43 24.94
C SER A 169 -17.79 -11.43 23.54
N PHE A 170 -16.74 -10.64 23.29
CA PHE A 170 -16.05 -10.65 22.00
C PHE A 170 -15.23 -11.92 21.75
N ASN A 171 -14.72 -12.57 22.80
CA ASN A 171 -14.13 -13.92 22.68
C ASN A 171 -15.15 -14.94 22.17
N ILE A 172 -16.40 -14.86 22.64
CA ILE A 172 -17.49 -15.67 22.11
C ILE A 172 -17.78 -15.29 20.66
N ALA A 173 -17.81 -14.00 20.33
CA ALA A 173 -18.08 -13.52 18.96
C ALA A 173 -17.06 -14.04 17.94
N VAL A 174 -15.76 -13.95 18.22
CA VAL A 174 -14.71 -14.44 17.31
C VAL A 174 -14.65 -15.98 17.25
N ALA A 175 -15.14 -16.68 18.28
CA ALA A 175 -15.27 -18.14 18.24
C ALA A 175 -16.48 -18.57 17.39
N GLN A 176 -17.55 -17.77 17.38
CA GLN A 176 -18.73 -18.00 16.55
C GLN A 176 -18.47 -17.70 15.08
N ASP A 177 -17.84 -16.56 14.79
CA ASP A 177 -17.41 -16.19 13.45
C ASP A 177 -15.93 -15.77 13.44
N PRO A 178 -15.00 -16.70 13.17
CA PRO A 178 -13.57 -16.40 13.13
C PRO A 178 -13.15 -15.60 11.88
N ASN A 179 -14.07 -15.35 10.95
CA ASN A 179 -13.83 -14.62 9.70
C ASN A 179 -14.48 -13.22 9.70
N ASP A 180 -15.16 -12.82 10.78
CA ASP A 180 -15.68 -11.47 10.92
C ASP A 180 -14.59 -10.49 11.43
N PRO A 181 -14.05 -9.60 10.58
CA PRO A 181 -13.05 -8.64 11.00
C PRO A 181 -13.55 -7.66 12.07
N LEU A 182 -14.86 -7.38 12.11
CA LEU A 182 -15.42 -6.43 13.06
C LEU A 182 -15.38 -6.99 14.49
N SER A 183 -15.69 -8.28 14.67
CA SER A 183 -15.54 -8.97 15.96
C SER A 183 -14.10 -8.97 16.45
N TRP A 184 -13.14 -9.24 15.56
CA TRP A 184 -11.70 -9.17 15.90
C TRP A 184 -11.25 -7.75 16.26
N ASN A 185 -11.75 -6.72 15.57
CA ASN A 185 -11.50 -5.33 15.91
C ASN A 185 -12.01 -4.96 17.31
N PHE A 186 -13.24 -5.36 17.64
CA PHE A 186 -13.83 -5.08 18.95
C PHE A 186 -13.14 -5.82 20.10
N LYS A 187 -12.71 -7.07 19.85
CA LYS A 187 -11.84 -7.82 20.76
C LYS A 187 -10.54 -7.05 21.00
N ALA A 188 -9.83 -6.69 19.92
CA ALA A 188 -8.57 -5.95 20.01
C ALA A 188 -8.72 -4.62 20.75
N TYR A 189 -9.80 -3.88 20.50
CA TYR A 189 -10.09 -2.66 21.23
C TYR A 189 -10.29 -2.91 22.73
N SER A 190 -10.98 -3.98 23.10
CA SER A 190 -11.19 -4.31 24.52
C SER A 190 -9.89 -4.76 25.19
N GLU A 191 -9.03 -5.50 24.49
CA GLU A 191 -7.67 -5.85 24.93
C GLU A 191 -6.79 -4.60 25.11
N PHE A 192 -6.85 -3.66 24.16
CA PHE A 192 -6.18 -2.37 24.24
C PHE A 192 -6.61 -1.58 25.49
N ARG A 193 -7.93 -1.50 25.73
CA ARG A 193 -8.49 -0.77 26.88
C ARG A 193 -8.22 -1.42 28.23
N THR A 194 -7.94 -2.72 28.23
CA THR A 194 -7.46 -3.48 29.41
C THR A 194 -5.93 -3.57 29.48
N LYS A 195 -5.21 -2.80 28.64
CA LYS A 195 -3.74 -2.71 28.57
C LYS A 195 -3.04 -4.01 28.17
N GLN A 196 -3.75 -4.94 27.54
CA GLN A 196 -3.21 -6.18 27.00
C GLN A 196 -2.66 -5.95 25.59
N PHE A 197 -1.65 -5.09 25.45
CA PHE A 197 -1.24 -4.55 24.15
C PHE A 197 -0.74 -5.62 23.16
N SER A 198 -0.01 -6.63 23.63
CA SER A 198 0.46 -7.72 22.76
C SER A 198 -0.69 -8.56 22.22
N ALA A 199 -1.69 -8.86 23.05
CA ALA A 199 -2.91 -9.55 22.62
C ALA A 199 -3.73 -8.68 21.66
N ALA A 200 -3.88 -7.39 21.97
CA ALA A 200 -4.57 -6.42 21.12
C ALA A 200 -3.94 -6.34 19.73
N LEU A 201 -2.60 -6.33 19.64
CA LEU A 201 -1.88 -6.33 18.38
C LEU A 201 -2.14 -7.63 17.59
N ALA A 202 -2.15 -8.78 18.26
CA ALA A 202 -2.45 -10.05 17.58
C ALA A 202 -3.90 -10.07 17.04
N SER A 203 -4.87 -9.62 17.84
CA SER A 203 -6.28 -9.56 17.45
C SER A 203 -6.52 -8.55 16.31
N ILE A 204 -5.93 -7.35 16.37
CA ILE A 204 -6.10 -6.35 15.32
C ILE A 204 -5.38 -6.76 14.03
N SER A 205 -4.25 -7.48 14.13
CA SER A 205 -3.58 -8.11 12.99
C SER A 205 -4.47 -9.15 12.32
N ARG A 206 -5.23 -9.92 13.10
CA ARG A 206 -6.21 -10.86 12.55
C ARG A 206 -7.34 -10.13 11.83
N ALA A 207 -7.90 -9.07 12.43
CA ALA A 207 -8.93 -8.23 11.80
C ALA A 207 -8.44 -7.63 10.46
N TRP A 208 -7.20 -7.15 10.43
CA TRP A 208 -6.58 -6.59 9.24
C TRP A 208 -6.36 -7.64 8.14
N LYS A 209 -5.81 -8.81 8.49
CA LYS A 209 -5.55 -9.93 7.56
C LYS A 209 -6.81 -10.49 6.92
N LEU A 210 -7.96 -10.39 7.59
CA LEU A 210 -9.26 -10.75 7.02
C LEU A 210 -9.71 -9.79 5.90
N ASN A 211 -8.99 -8.68 5.72
CA ASN A 211 -9.24 -7.62 4.75
C ASN A 211 -10.73 -7.22 4.69
N PRO A 212 -11.17 -6.33 5.60
CA PRO A 212 -12.57 -5.95 5.71
C PRO A 212 -13.11 -5.39 4.39
N SER A 213 -14.20 -5.98 3.90
CA SER A 213 -14.89 -5.50 2.68
C SER A 213 -15.63 -4.19 2.91
N GLU A 214 -16.19 -4.00 4.10
CA GLU A 214 -16.89 -2.77 4.48
C GLU A 214 -15.91 -1.64 4.81
N ASN A 215 -16.05 -0.49 4.13
CA ASN A 215 -15.19 0.67 4.33
C ASN A 215 -15.18 1.12 5.81
N ARG A 216 -16.34 1.16 6.47
CA ARG A 216 -16.44 1.53 7.89
C ARG A 216 -15.58 0.62 8.79
N THR A 217 -15.67 -0.69 8.60
CA THR A 217 -14.90 -1.65 9.40
C THR A 217 -13.41 -1.53 9.10
N ARG A 218 -13.01 -1.31 7.84
CA ARG A 218 -11.61 -1.04 7.47
C ARG A 218 -11.06 0.18 8.20
N ARG A 219 -11.80 1.29 8.23
CA ARG A 219 -11.41 2.52 8.94
C ARG A 219 -11.20 2.29 10.43
N TRP A 220 -12.14 1.62 11.10
CA TRP A 220 -12.00 1.28 12.53
C TRP A 220 -10.79 0.40 12.81
N VAL A 221 -10.53 -0.61 11.97
CA VAL A 221 -9.36 -1.49 12.13
C VAL A 221 -8.07 -0.67 12.04
N VAL A 222 -7.94 0.22 11.06
CA VAL A 222 -6.74 1.07 10.90
C VAL A 222 -6.53 1.98 12.10
N ILE A 223 -7.59 2.68 12.54
CA ILE A 223 -7.50 3.62 13.66
C ILE A 223 -7.08 2.89 14.94
N ASN A 224 -7.72 1.75 15.24
CA ASN A 224 -7.42 0.97 16.43
C ASN A 224 -6.03 0.32 16.37
N ALA A 225 -5.61 -0.20 15.21
CA ALA A 225 -4.25 -0.70 15.01
C ALA A 225 -3.21 0.38 15.28
N THR A 226 -3.43 1.59 14.77
CA THR A 226 -2.55 2.73 14.98
C THR A 226 -2.46 3.09 16.46
N LYS A 227 -3.61 3.20 17.16
CA LYS A 227 -3.65 3.43 18.63
C LYS A 227 -2.87 2.37 19.40
N ILE A 228 -3.03 1.09 19.03
CA ILE A 228 -2.33 -0.03 19.67
C ILE A 228 -0.81 0.09 19.47
N LEU A 229 -0.35 0.38 18.25
CA LEU A 229 1.08 0.59 17.96
C LEU A 229 1.65 1.79 18.75
N CYS A 230 0.93 2.91 18.80
CA CYS A 230 1.33 4.07 19.59
C CYS A 230 1.45 3.73 21.09
N ALA A 231 0.48 3.00 21.64
CA ALA A 231 0.47 2.61 23.05
C ALA A 231 1.58 1.61 23.40
N GLN A 232 2.08 0.84 22.44
CA GLN A 232 3.27 0.01 22.59
C GLN A 232 4.59 0.80 22.48
N GLY A 233 4.55 2.12 22.27
CA GLY A 233 5.73 2.94 22.02
C GLY A 233 6.31 2.79 20.61
N ARG A 234 5.63 2.06 19.71
CA ARG A 234 6.06 1.82 18.33
C ARG A 234 5.61 2.96 17.40
N SER A 235 5.93 4.20 17.79
CA SER A 235 5.43 5.40 17.11
C SER A 235 5.87 5.50 15.65
N SER A 236 7.10 5.10 15.30
CA SER A 236 7.53 5.11 13.89
C SER A 236 6.70 4.15 13.03
N GLU A 237 6.42 2.95 13.53
CA GLU A 237 5.58 1.99 12.81
C GLU A 237 4.14 2.45 12.72
N ALA A 238 3.61 3.05 13.80
CA ALA A 238 2.27 3.63 13.81
C ALA A 238 2.14 4.73 12.73
N ALA A 239 3.11 5.63 12.62
CA ALA A 239 3.12 6.68 11.61
C ALA A 239 3.16 6.11 10.19
N THR A 240 4.06 5.15 9.93
CA THR A 240 4.17 4.50 8.62
C THR A 240 2.86 3.80 8.25
N PHE A 241 2.30 2.99 9.15
CA PHE A 241 1.07 2.25 8.92
C PHE A 241 -0.13 3.20 8.70
N PHE A 242 -0.25 4.25 9.50
CA PHE A 242 -1.33 5.23 9.37
C PHE A 242 -1.24 5.99 8.04
N ASN A 243 -0.04 6.48 7.66
CA ASN A 243 0.16 7.22 6.41
C ASN A 243 -0.09 6.35 5.17
N GLN A 244 0.39 5.10 5.18
CA GLN A 244 0.10 4.15 4.11
C GLN A 244 -1.40 3.86 4.01
N SER A 245 -2.05 3.64 5.15
CA SER A 245 -3.50 3.40 5.17
C SER A 245 -4.32 4.62 4.73
N ALA A 246 -3.88 5.84 5.05
CA ALA A 246 -4.53 7.08 4.64
C ALA A 246 -4.48 7.29 3.12
N SER A 247 -3.45 6.77 2.44
CA SER A 247 -3.35 6.86 0.97
C SER A 247 -4.43 6.04 0.24
N VAL A 248 -4.96 5.00 0.89
CA VAL A 248 -5.97 4.08 0.33
C VAL A 248 -7.34 4.22 0.98
N VAL A 249 -7.42 4.77 2.19
CA VAL A 249 -8.65 5.06 2.93
C VAL A 249 -8.56 6.48 3.51
N PRO A 250 -8.68 7.53 2.67
CA PRO A 250 -8.41 8.91 3.07
C PRO A 250 -9.32 9.42 4.18
N GLU A 251 -10.51 8.85 4.35
CA GLU A 251 -11.47 9.27 5.37
C GLU A 251 -10.99 9.00 6.80
N ILE A 252 -9.98 8.13 7.00
CA ILE A 252 -9.41 7.92 8.34
C ILE A 252 -8.81 9.21 8.91
N VAL A 253 -8.28 10.10 8.06
CA VAL A 253 -7.69 11.38 8.48
C VAL A 253 -8.77 12.26 9.10
N THR A 254 -9.94 12.33 8.48
CA THR A 254 -11.09 13.06 9.01
C THR A 254 -11.69 12.38 10.24
N ASP A 255 -11.69 11.04 10.30
CA ASP A 255 -12.23 10.29 11.43
C ASP A 255 -11.43 10.54 12.72
N VAL A 256 -10.10 10.67 12.63
CA VAL A 256 -9.25 10.87 13.81
C VAL A 256 -9.15 12.33 14.26
N TYR A 257 -9.50 13.30 13.42
CA TYR A 257 -9.42 14.74 13.72
C TYR A 257 -10.22 15.16 14.97
N GLY A 258 -11.29 14.43 15.31
CA GLY A 258 -12.08 14.63 16.53
C GLY A 258 -11.87 13.57 17.61
N ASP A 259 -10.99 12.59 17.38
CA ASP A 259 -10.82 11.44 18.25
C ASP A 259 -9.80 11.75 19.36
N GLY A 260 -10.31 12.21 20.51
CA GLY A 260 -9.48 12.52 21.68
C GLY A 260 -8.68 11.34 22.21
N GLU A 261 -9.16 10.09 22.05
CA GLU A 261 -8.40 8.90 22.42
C GLU A 261 -7.22 8.69 21.45
N PHE A 262 -7.43 8.93 20.16
CA PHE A 262 -6.35 8.89 19.17
C PHE A 262 -5.29 9.93 19.49
N HIS A 263 -5.66 11.21 19.66
CA HIS A 263 -4.69 12.27 19.96
C HIS A 263 -3.90 12.03 21.24
N SER A 264 -4.55 11.57 22.32
CA SER A 264 -3.86 11.29 23.57
C SER A 264 -2.94 10.07 23.49
N THR A 265 -3.31 9.05 22.73
CA THR A 265 -2.51 7.83 22.58
C THR A 265 -1.37 8.00 21.56
N CYS A 266 -1.61 8.75 20.49
CA CYS A 266 -0.73 8.88 19.33
C CYS A 266 -0.09 10.27 19.19
N GLN A 267 0.17 10.96 20.31
CA GLN A 267 0.77 12.31 20.32
C GLN A 267 2.03 12.44 19.47
N ALA A 268 2.88 11.40 19.46
CA ALA A 268 4.15 11.40 18.74
C ALA A 268 4.00 11.40 17.21
N ILE A 269 2.86 10.97 16.67
CA ILE A 269 2.63 10.87 15.23
C ILE A 269 1.60 11.90 14.73
N TRP A 270 0.87 12.54 15.64
CA TRP A 270 -0.16 13.51 15.31
C TRP A 270 0.40 14.93 15.38
N GLN A 271 0.52 15.60 14.23
CA GLN A 271 0.72 17.04 14.14
C GLN A 271 -0.57 17.61 13.56
N GLY A 272 -1.32 18.33 14.40
CA GLY A 272 -2.70 18.76 14.12
C GLY A 272 -2.88 19.58 12.85
#